data_AF-A0A1C2AY90-F1
#
_entry.id   AF-A0A1C2AY90-F1
#
_cell.length_a   1.000
_cell.length_b   1.000
_cell.length_c   1.000
_cell.angle_alpha   90.00
_cell.angle_beta   90.00
_cell.angle_gamma   90.00
#
_symmetry.space_group_name_H-M   'P 1'
#
loop_
_entity.id
_entity.type
_entity.pdbx_description
1 polymer ?
#
loop_
_entity_poly.entity_id
_entity_poly.type
_entity_poly.pdbx_seq_one_letter_code
_entity_poly.pdbx_strand_id
1 'polypeptide(L)'
;MNKDDLIKEQFKQALNSTIKAISGETHTLKDKKKLKEFDISKFDNLKDKENFIKLRAEADSEALKRKFSDNSTLEQNIPKTPTCHTLYKISEKIRYE
;
A
#
# COMPACT_ATOMS: atom_id res chain seq x y z
N MET A 1 -27.13 -5.79 5.19
CA MET A 1 -25.95 -5.33 4.42
C MET A 1 -26.42 -5.08 3.00
N ASN A 2 -26.22 -3.87 2.47
CA ASN A 2 -26.73 -3.52 1.14
C ASN A 2 -25.84 -4.15 0.05
N LYS A 3 -26.36 -4.33 -1.17
CA LYS A 3 -25.58 -4.90 -2.28
C LYS A 3 -24.27 -4.14 -2.54
N ASP A 4 -24.32 -2.82 -2.39
CA ASP A 4 -23.15 -1.95 -2.57
C ASP A 4 -22.10 -2.16 -1.48
N ASP A 5 -22.51 -2.42 -0.24
CA ASP A 5 -21.59 -2.71 0.87
C ASP A 5 -20.86 -4.04 0.62
N LEU A 6 -21.57 -5.04 0.07
CA LEU A 6 -20.96 -6.32 -0.29
C LEU A 6 -19.90 -6.17 -1.38
N ILE A 7 -20.19 -5.40 -2.43
CA ILE A 7 -19.24 -5.13 -3.51
C ILE A 7 -18.01 -4.40 -2.98
N LYS A 8 -18.20 -3.40 -2.09
CA LYS A 8 -17.10 -2.67 -1.46
C LYS A 8 -16.20 -3.60 -0.65
N GLU A 9 -16.77 -4.49 0.15
CA GLU A 9 -16.00 -5.46 0.93
C GLU A 9 -15.24 -6.47 0.05
N GLN A 10 -15.86 -6.97 -1.02
CA GLN A 10 -15.18 -7.83 -1.99
C GLN A 10 -14.02 -7.13 -2.69
N PHE A 11 -14.21 -5.86 -3.06
CA PHE A 11 -13.16 -5.05 -3.66
C PHE A 11 -12.00 -4.82 -2.70
N LYS A 12 -12.30 -4.52 -1.42
CA LYS A 12 -11.28 -4.41 -0.37
C LYS A 12 -10.47 -5.69 -0.23
N GLN A 13 -11.15 -6.84 -0.19
CA GLN A 13 -10.52 -8.14 -0.10
C GLN A 13 -9.61 -8.43 -1.30
N ALA A 14 -10.06 -8.09 -2.52
CA ALA A 14 -9.28 -8.27 -3.74
C ALA A 14 -8.01 -7.39 -3.76
N LEU A 15 -8.12 -6.12 -3.35
CA LEU A 15 -6.97 -5.22 -3.23
C LEU A 15 -5.95 -5.75 -2.21
N ASN A 16 -6.40 -6.09 -1.00
CA ASN A 16 -5.53 -6.65 0.03
C ASN A 16 -4.86 -7.96 -0.41
N SER A 17 -5.57 -8.82 -1.15
CA SER A 17 -5.00 -10.06 -1.69
C SER A 17 -3.93 -9.77 -2.75
N THR A 18 -4.15 -8.76 -3.58
CA THR A 18 -3.15 -8.31 -4.56
C THR A 18 -1.90 -7.78 -3.86
N ILE A 19 -2.06 -6.91 -2.86
CA ILE A 19 -0.93 -6.35 -2.12
C ILE A 19 -0.04 -7.46 -1.58
N LYS A 20 -0.64 -8.48 -0.95
CA LYS A 20 0.09 -9.65 -0.43
C LYS A 20 0.83 -10.42 -1.52
N ALA A 21 0.16 -10.65 -2.65
CA ALA A 21 0.74 -11.39 -3.77
C ALA A 21 1.96 -10.66 -4.36
N ILE A 22 1.83 -9.34 -4.59
CA ILE A 22 2.92 -8.52 -5.14
C ILE A 22 4.04 -8.41 -4.12
N SER A 23 3.73 -8.14 -2.84
CA SER A 23 4.74 -7.94 -1.81
C SER A 23 5.53 -9.21 -1.45
N GLY A 24 5.11 -10.37 -1.95
CA GLY A 24 5.75 -11.66 -1.65
C GLY A 24 5.45 -12.15 -0.23
N GLU A 25 4.47 -11.55 0.43
CA GLU A 25 4.02 -11.87 1.77
C GLU A 25 3.19 -13.17 1.78
N THR A 26 3.84 -14.31 1.58
CA THR A 26 3.22 -15.64 1.69
C THR A 26 3.16 -16.07 3.15
N HIS A 27 2.29 -15.43 3.93
CA HIS A 27 2.14 -15.76 5.35
C HIS A 27 1.44 -17.10 5.53
N THR A 28 1.96 -17.95 6.42
CA THR A 28 1.20 -19.07 6.94
C THR A 28 0.05 -18.55 7.81
N LEU A 29 -1.04 -19.32 7.97
CA LEU A 29 -2.25 -18.91 8.72
C LEU A 29 -1.97 -18.39 10.15
N LYS A 30 -0.78 -18.64 10.72
CA LYS A 30 -0.36 -18.26 12.08
C LYS A 30 0.15 -16.82 12.20
N ASP A 31 0.62 -16.19 11.12
CA ASP A 31 1.27 -14.86 11.16
C ASP A 31 0.32 -13.68 10.91
N LYS A 32 -0.98 -13.97 10.71
CA LYS A 32 -2.04 -12.99 10.42
C LYS A 32 -2.08 -11.78 11.35
N LYS A 33 -1.60 -11.91 12.60
CA LYS A 33 -1.64 -10.83 13.61
C LYS A 33 -0.68 -9.66 13.35
N LYS A 34 0.28 -9.77 12.43
CA LYS A 34 1.27 -8.71 12.16
C LYS A 34 1.04 -7.93 10.87
N LEU A 35 0.01 -8.27 10.10
CA LEU A 35 -0.18 -7.63 8.80
C LEU A 35 -0.73 -6.22 8.97
N LYS A 36 0.00 -5.22 8.45
CA LYS A 36 -0.59 -3.90 8.22
C LYS A 36 -1.58 -4.03 7.08
N GLU A 37 -2.86 -4.04 7.40
CA GLU A 37 -3.89 -3.90 6.36
C GLU A 37 -3.70 -2.57 5.65
N PHE A 38 -3.86 -2.60 4.33
CA PHE A 38 -3.88 -1.37 3.57
C PHE A 38 -5.12 -0.58 4.01
N ASP A 39 -4.91 0.67 4.40
CA ASP A 39 -6.00 1.51 4.91
C ASP A 39 -6.88 1.97 3.75
N ILE A 40 -7.88 1.15 3.44
CA ILE A 40 -8.86 1.39 2.39
C ILE A 40 -9.94 2.39 2.85
N SER A 41 -9.81 2.99 4.04
CA SER A 41 -10.79 3.96 4.56
C SER A 41 -10.78 5.28 3.80
N LYS A 42 -9.74 5.56 3.00
CA LYS A 42 -9.65 6.76 2.14
C LYS A 42 -10.62 6.76 0.93
N PHE A 43 -11.54 5.79 0.85
CA PHE A 43 -12.26 5.40 -0.36
C PHE A 43 -13.74 5.81 -0.42
N ASP A 44 -14.20 6.77 0.38
CA ASP A 44 -15.62 7.18 0.39
C ASP A 44 -16.16 7.70 -0.96
N ASN A 45 -15.29 7.96 -1.94
CA ASN A 45 -15.63 8.46 -3.29
C ASN A 45 -15.31 7.47 -4.44
N LEU A 46 -15.66 6.19 -4.30
CA LEU A 46 -15.64 5.20 -5.40
C LEU A 46 -16.79 5.40 -6.42
N LYS A 47 -16.85 6.56 -7.06
CA LYS A 47 -17.95 6.91 -7.99
C LYS A 47 -17.61 6.69 -9.47
N ASP A 48 -16.33 6.82 -9.82
CA ASP A 48 -15.85 6.84 -11.21
C ASP A 48 -14.68 5.89 -11.45
N LYS A 49 -14.53 5.40 -12.68
CA LYS A 49 -13.47 4.49 -13.12
C LYS A 49 -12.07 4.98 -12.76
N GLU A 50 -11.81 6.28 -12.87
CA GLU A 50 -10.51 6.87 -12.55
C GLU A 50 -10.12 6.66 -11.09
N ASN A 51 -11.10 6.73 -10.17
CA ASN A 51 -10.85 6.45 -8.77
C ASN A 51 -10.39 5.00 -8.58
N PHE A 52 -11.03 4.03 -9.24
CA PHE A 52 -10.60 2.62 -9.17
C PHE A 52 -9.17 2.42 -9.69
N ILE A 53 -8.79 3.07 -10.78
CA ILE A 53 -7.42 2.99 -11.34
C ILE A 53 -6.42 3.61 -10.36
N LYS A 54 -6.72 4.79 -9.82
CA LYS A 54 -5.86 5.47 -8.85
C LYS A 54 -5.64 4.60 -7.61
N LEU A 55 -6.69 3.98 -7.10
CA LEU A 55 -6.63 3.13 -5.92
C LEU A 55 -5.86 1.85 -6.16
N ARG A 56 -6.00 1.29 -7.37
CA ARG A 56 -5.16 0.16 -7.79
C ARG A 56 -3.69 0.55 -7.85
N ALA A 57 -3.37 1.71 -8.43
CA ALA A 57 -1.99 2.21 -8.49
C ALA A 57 -1.41 2.44 -7.08
N GLU A 58 -2.17 3.04 -6.16
CA GLU A 58 -1.74 3.23 -4.77
C GLU A 58 -1.51 1.91 -4.03
N ALA A 59 -2.39 0.92 -4.23
CA ALA A 59 -2.22 -0.42 -3.67
C ALA A 59 -0.98 -1.13 -4.21
N ASP A 60 -0.74 -1.07 -5.53
CA ASP A 60 0.42 -1.69 -6.16
C ASP A 60 1.73 -1.01 -5.69
N SER A 61 1.79 0.34 -5.62
CA SER A 61 2.93 1.08 -5.05
C SER A 61 3.20 0.70 -3.58
N GLU A 62 2.16 0.54 -2.75
CA GLU A 62 2.32 0.12 -1.35
C GLU A 62 2.87 -1.31 -1.25
N ALA A 63 2.44 -2.21 -2.14
CA ALA A 63 2.94 -3.58 -2.18
C ALA A 63 4.43 -3.64 -2.55
N LEU A 64 4.85 -2.82 -3.53
CA LEU A 64 6.24 -2.69 -3.93
C LEU A 64 7.11 -2.10 -2.81
N LYS A 65 6.62 -1.05 -2.14
CA LYS A 65 7.28 -0.50 -0.95
C LYS A 65 7.50 -1.56 0.12
N ARG A 66 6.49 -2.38 0.45
CA ARG A 66 6.63 -3.46 1.43
C ARG A 66 7.67 -4.51 1.04
N LYS A 67 7.78 -4.79 -0.26
CA LYS A 67 8.71 -5.78 -0.80
C LYS A 67 10.15 -5.31 -0.80
N PHE A 68 10.36 -4.06 -1.20
CA PHE A 68 11.68 -3.56 -1.56
C PHE A 68 12.25 -2.55 -0.56
N SER A 69 11.46 -2.00 0.35
CA SER A 69 11.91 -1.02 1.36
C SER A 69 12.08 -1.65 2.75
N ASP A 70 13.20 -1.29 3.39
CA ASP A 70 13.43 -1.51 4.82
C ASP A 70 13.29 -0.17 5.57
N ASN A 71 12.27 -0.06 6.42
CA ASN A 71 12.02 1.17 7.18
C ASN A 71 13.15 1.50 8.15
N SER A 72 13.85 0.49 8.70
CA SER A 72 14.96 0.74 9.63
C SER A 72 16.12 1.41 8.91
N THR A 73 16.52 0.86 7.76
CA THR A 73 17.58 1.45 6.93
C THR A 73 17.15 2.82 6.38
N LEU A 74 15.89 2.96 5.96
CA LEU A 74 15.37 4.23 5.46
C LEU A 74 15.52 5.35 6.49
N GLU A 75 15.04 5.13 7.72
CA GLU A 75 15.04 6.11 8.80
C GLU A 75 16.45 6.45 9.28
N GLN A 76 17.37 5.48 9.32
CA GLN A 76 18.77 5.69 9.70
C GLN A 76 19.52 6.64 8.76
N ASN A 77 19.13 6.68 7.49
CA ASN A 77 19.82 7.45 6.45
C ASN A 77 19.10 8.78 6.11
N ILE A 78 18.12 9.19 6.92
CA ILE A 78 17.38 10.43 6.68
C ILE A 78 18.31 11.67 6.77
N PRO A 79 18.36 12.51 5.72
CA PRO A 79 19.07 13.79 5.78
C PRO A 79 18.42 14.77 6.77
N LYS A 80 19.24 15.58 7.45
CA LYS A 80 18.75 16.61 8.39
C LYS A 80 18.15 17.83 7.69
N THR A 81 18.63 18.16 6.49
CA THR A 81 18.16 19.31 5.72
C THR A 81 16.79 19.02 5.11
N PRO A 82 15.78 19.92 5.25
CA PRO A 82 14.42 19.67 4.77
C PRO A 82 14.35 19.34 3.27
N THR A 83 15.08 20.06 2.44
CA THR A 83 15.11 19.81 0.99
C THR A 83 15.68 18.44 0.65
N CYS A 84 16.81 18.07 1.28
CA CYS A 84 17.43 16.77 1.09
C CYS A 84 16.56 15.63 1.62
N HIS A 85 15.87 15.84 2.75
CA HIS A 85 14.90 14.89 3.29
C HIS A 85 13.75 14.63 2.31
N THR A 86 13.19 15.68 1.71
CA THR A 86 12.12 15.53 0.71
C THR A 86 12.62 14.81 -0.53
N LEU A 87 13.79 15.19 -1.06
CA LEU A 87 14.41 14.51 -2.20
C LEU A 87 14.68 13.03 -1.88
N TYR A 88 15.18 12.73 -0.68
CA TYR A 88 15.44 11.36 -0.23
C TYR A 88 14.17 10.50 -0.21
N LYS A 89 13.05 11.03 0.29
CA LYS A 89 11.75 10.34 0.26
C LYS A 89 11.23 10.10 -1.16
N ILE A 90 11.43 11.05 -2.07
CA ILE A 90 11.07 10.91 -3.49
C ILE A 90 11.95 9.85 -4.14
N SER A 91 13.27 9.88 -3.91
CA SER A 91 14.21 8.90 -4.44
C SER A 91 13.91 7.48 -3.96
N GLU A 92 13.57 7.31 -2.68
CA GLU A 92 13.16 6.00 -2.16
C GLU A 92 11.89 5.52 -2.87
N LYS A 93 10.93 6.41 -3.11
CA LYS A 93 9.72 6.07 -3.88
C LYS A 93 10.05 5.59 -5.29
N ILE A 94 10.89 6.32 -6.01
CA ILE A 94 11.33 5.93 -7.35
C ILE A 94 12.12 4.61 -7.33
N ARG A 95 12.84 4.30 -6.25
CA ARG A 95 13.65 3.08 -6.13
C ARG A 95 12.81 1.81 -6.00
N TYR A 96 11.68 1.87 -5.27
CA TYR A 96 10.83 0.70 -5.08
C TYR A 96 9.77 0.52 -6.17
N GLU A 97 9.46 1.56 -6.95
CA GLU A 97 8.51 1.52 -8.08
C GLU A 97 9.15 0.96 -9.36
#